data_AF-B4QJ38-F1
#
_entry.id   AF-B4QJ38-F1
#
_cell.length_a   1.000
_cell.length_b   1.000
_cell.length_c   1.000
_cell.angle_alpha   90.00
_cell.angle_beta   90.00
_cell.angle_gamma   90.00
#
_symmetry.space_group_name_H-M   'P 1'
#
loop_
_entity.id
_entity.type
_entity.pdbx_description
1 polymer ?
#
loop_
_entity_poly.entity_id
_entity_poly.type
_entity_poly.pdbx_seq_one_letter_code
_entity_poly.pdbx_strand_id
1 'polypeptide(L)'
;MAQFKFLRPLVTVLVNRSGIGKASVWHAVIVTFMHYFSWGLLTVPFIEKLSGSFGNRVLLVDGLVYGVRGILGFVTTPVMGAISDFRGRKVVMLLAVATTYAPIPFMMLKSWWFFAILTVSSICGSTYSASLAYVADTTSVENRSKGYGIIAASFGAGIAFSPSLGVDSTAPVYLKTNMGFEYEEVSMMLGLLSVLAITSNLLLGYIMNVVGVKGSIRLGLLLLLLQLFFFGCGTHHWMYWLSSILAALATIIPAANNAVASIYASPENRGAVLGIISGIECLSEGLGPAFFGVLFFIFQDDDLKVNSPIPMPFVISAISVFVAIVLTGFIKKETIEKEPLIYKIIDDATEDELEPLAKTTFKYEKNNGYVKLEIDDNYDSDCKERSFK
;
A
#
# COMPACT_ATOMS: atom_id res chain seq x y z
N MET A 1 -6.15 -12.83 29.80
CA MET A 1 -6.90 -13.09 28.55
C MET A 1 -8.43 -13.19 28.74
N ALA A 2 -9.01 -12.63 29.83
CA ALA A 2 -10.43 -12.81 30.18
C ALA A 2 -11.35 -11.60 29.88
N GLN A 3 -10.81 -10.44 29.50
CA GLN A 3 -11.57 -9.19 29.45
C GLN A 3 -12.25 -8.87 28.10
N PHE A 4 -12.07 -9.70 27.07
CA PHE A 4 -12.66 -9.48 25.73
C PHE A 4 -13.88 -10.37 25.43
N LYS A 5 -14.48 -11.02 26.43
CA LYS A 5 -15.64 -11.93 26.23
C LYS A 5 -16.85 -11.24 25.58
N PHE A 6 -17.06 -9.94 25.83
CA PHE A 6 -18.17 -9.18 25.23
C PHE A 6 -18.05 -9.04 23.70
N LEU A 7 -16.83 -9.08 23.15
CA LEU A 7 -16.58 -8.96 21.71
C LEU A 7 -16.71 -10.30 20.96
N ARG A 8 -16.72 -11.45 21.67
CA ARG A 8 -16.90 -12.77 21.04
C ARG A 8 -18.12 -12.85 20.12
N PRO A 9 -19.35 -12.50 20.54
CA PRO A 9 -20.52 -12.61 19.67
C PRO A 9 -20.39 -11.73 18.42
N LEU A 10 -19.84 -10.51 18.54
CA LEU A 10 -19.60 -9.63 17.41
C LEU A 10 -18.59 -10.22 16.42
N VAL A 11 -17.45 -10.72 16.93
CA VAL A 11 -16.41 -11.36 16.13
C VAL A 11 -16.95 -12.61 15.44
N THR A 12 -17.70 -13.45 16.14
CA THR A 12 -18.32 -14.67 15.58
C THR A 12 -19.29 -14.32 14.45
N VAL A 13 -20.11 -13.28 14.60
CA VAL A 13 -21.04 -12.82 13.55
C VAL A 13 -20.29 -12.25 12.35
N LEU A 14 -19.23 -11.46 12.57
CA LEU A 14 -18.44 -10.86 11.49
C LEU A 14 -17.64 -11.92 10.70
N VAL A 15 -17.11 -12.93 11.40
CA VAL A 15 -16.35 -14.05 10.83
C VAL A 15 -17.27 -15.01 10.06
N ASN A 16 -18.45 -15.35 10.59
CA ASN A 16 -19.29 -16.41 10.03
C ASN A 16 -20.31 -15.95 8.98
N ARG A 17 -20.55 -14.64 8.80
CA ARG A 17 -21.40 -14.18 7.68
C ARG A 17 -20.62 -14.14 6.37
N SER A 18 -21.08 -14.94 5.41
CA SER A 18 -20.71 -14.78 3.99
C SER A 18 -21.02 -13.35 3.53
N GLY A 19 -20.13 -12.80 2.70
CA GLY A 19 -20.33 -11.49 2.08
C GLY A 19 -21.53 -11.50 1.13
N ILE A 20 -22.03 -10.32 0.78
CA ILE A 20 -23.07 -10.19 -0.24
C ILE A 20 -22.41 -10.28 -1.61
N GLY A 21 -22.79 -11.26 -2.42
CA GLY A 21 -22.32 -11.41 -3.81
C GLY A 21 -20.98 -12.14 -3.97
N LYS A 22 -20.50 -12.19 -5.22
CA LYS A 22 -19.21 -12.82 -5.57
C LYS A 22 -18.04 -11.92 -5.15
N ALA A 23 -16.95 -12.54 -4.68
CA ALA A 23 -15.73 -11.81 -4.35
C ALA A 23 -15.23 -11.02 -5.58
N SER A 24 -14.89 -9.76 -5.38
CA SER A 24 -14.55 -8.84 -6.47
C SER A 24 -13.66 -7.73 -5.96
N VAL A 25 -12.69 -7.33 -6.79
CA VAL A 25 -11.74 -6.23 -6.57
C VAL A 25 -12.44 -4.95 -6.10
N TRP A 26 -13.66 -4.68 -6.60
CA TRP A 26 -14.43 -3.49 -6.25
C TRP A 26 -14.73 -3.34 -4.76
N HIS A 27 -14.84 -4.45 -4.01
CA HIS A 27 -15.00 -4.37 -2.55
C HIS A 27 -13.77 -3.74 -1.90
N ALA A 28 -12.57 -4.18 -2.29
CA ALA A 28 -11.31 -3.63 -1.78
C ALA A 28 -11.09 -2.19 -2.24
N VAL A 29 -11.52 -1.83 -3.45
CA VAL A 29 -11.50 -0.44 -3.95
C VAL A 29 -12.36 0.46 -3.09
N ILE A 30 -13.62 0.11 -2.85
CA ILE A 30 -14.53 0.96 -2.07
C ILE A 30 -14.02 1.11 -0.63
N VAL A 31 -13.57 0.01 -0.01
CA VAL A 31 -13.04 0.04 1.37
C VAL A 31 -11.78 0.90 1.44
N THR A 32 -10.86 0.75 0.48
CA THR A 32 -9.61 1.54 0.44
C THR A 32 -9.93 3.01 0.26
N PHE A 33 -10.75 3.38 -0.73
CA PHE A 33 -11.14 4.77 -0.96
C PHE A 33 -11.78 5.39 0.28
N MET A 34 -12.79 4.75 0.86
CA MET A 34 -13.50 5.27 2.03
C MET A 34 -12.59 5.42 3.25
N HIS A 35 -11.70 4.45 3.48
CA HIS A 35 -10.76 4.48 4.59
C HIS A 35 -9.83 5.69 4.49
N TYR A 36 -9.19 5.89 3.34
CA TYR A 36 -8.22 6.96 3.13
C TYR A 36 -8.85 8.33 2.97
N PHE A 37 -10.03 8.41 2.34
CA PHE A 37 -10.84 9.62 2.33
C PHE A 37 -11.19 10.07 3.75
N SER A 38 -11.66 9.15 4.59
CA SER A 38 -11.98 9.47 5.97
C SER A 38 -10.74 9.81 6.79
N TRP A 39 -9.63 9.10 6.58
CA TRP A 39 -8.37 9.41 7.23
C TRP A 39 -7.92 10.84 6.90
N GLY A 40 -7.98 11.24 5.63
CA GLY A 40 -7.61 12.60 5.23
C GLY A 40 -8.61 13.68 5.69
N LEU A 41 -9.88 13.36 5.90
CA LEU A 41 -10.84 14.25 6.57
C LEU A 41 -10.48 14.48 8.05
N LEU A 42 -9.91 13.46 8.72
CA LEU A 42 -9.50 13.58 10.13
C LEU A 42 -8.24 14.42 10.32
N THR A 43 -7.42 14.62 9.28
CA THR A 43 -6.19 15.42 9.36
C THR A 43 -6.46 16.83 9.90
N VAL A 44 -7.44 17.56 9.35
CA VAL A 44 -7.73 18.95 9.76
C VAL A 44 -8.08 19.06 11.25
N PRO A 45 -9.12 18.37 11.77
CA PRO A 45 -9.47 18.48 13.18
C PRO A 45 -8.41 17.87 14.10
N PHE A 46 -7.59 16.93 13.61
CA PHE A 46 -6.41 16.44 14.33
C PHE A 46 -5.38 17.55 14.54
N ILE A 47 -4.98 18.25 13.47
CA ILE A 47 -3.99 19.35 13.53
C ILE A 47 -4.52 20.50 14.38
N GLU A 48 -5.80 20.88 14.25
CA GLU A 48 -6.41 21.91 15.10
C GLU A 48 -6.35 21.52 16.59
N LYS A 49 -6.66 20.26 16.93
CA LYS A 49 -6.60 19.79 18.32
C LYS A 49 -5.17 19.75 18.85
N LEU A 50 -4.22 19.39 18.00
CA LEU A 50 -2.80 19.34 18.32
C LEU A 50 -2.26 20.76 18.55
N SER A 51 -2.66 21.72 17.71
CA SER A 51 -2.38 23.16 17.86
C SER A 51 -2.95 23.75 19.14
N GLY A 52 -4.22 23.50 19.43
CA GLY A 52 -4.85 23.95 20.67
C GLY A 52 -4.23 23.35 21.94
N SER A 53 -3.62 22.16 21.86
CA SER A 53 -3.06 21.47 23.03
C SER A 53 -1.57 21.76 23.26
N PHE A 54 -0.78 21.96 22.19
CA PHE A 54 0.68 22.05 22.26
C PHE A 54 1.28 23.37 21.74
N GLY A 55 0.46 24.27 21.19
CA GLY A 55 0.87 25.60 20.73
C GLY A 55 2.05 25.54 19.76
N ASN A 56 3.17 26.20 20.08
CA ASN A 56 4.34 26.26 19.19
C ASN A 56 5.06 24.90 19.01
N ARG A 57 4.72 23.87 19.78
CA ARG A 57 5.35 22.53 19.69
C ARG A 57 4.60 21.56 18.76
N VAL A 58 3.65 22.05 17.96
CA VAL A 58 2.83 21.23 17.04
C VAL A 58 3.65 20.35 16.12
N LEU A 59 4.58 20.94 15.37
CA LEU A 59 5.38 20.20 14.38
C LEU A 59 6.25 19.11 15.03
N LEU A 60 6.77 19.38 16.23
CA LEU A 60 7.59 18.41 16.97
C LEU A 60 6.75 17.24 17.48
N VAL A 61 5.58 17.52 18.07
CA VAL A 61 4.68 16.48 18.58
C VAL A 61 4.10 15.66 17.43
N ASP A 62 3.72 16.31 16.33
CA ASP A 62 3.24 15.65 15.12
C ASP A 62 4.31 14.71 14.54
N GLY A 63 5.54 15.20 14.37
CA GLY A 63 6.67 14.38 13.93
C GLY A 63 6.96 13.19 14.86
N LEU A 64 6.85 13.36 16.18
CA LEU A 64 7.00 12.25 17.13
C LEU A 64 5.89 11.22 16.98
N VAL A 65 4.64 11.65 16.79
CA VAL A 65 3.50 10.76 16.55
C VAL A 65 3.73 9.93 15.29
N TYR A 66 4.12 10.55 14.17
CA TYR A 66 4.42 9.84 12.93
C TYR A 66 5.61 8.89 13.08
N GLY A 67 6.67 9.29 13.80
CA GLY A 67 7.83 8.43 14.08
C GLY A 67 7.45 7.18 14.87
N VAL A 68 6.68 7.34 15.96
CA VAL A 68 6.20 6.19 16.77
C VAL A 68 5.25 5.32 15.95
N ARG A 69 4.36 5.92 15.16
CA ARG A 69 3.43 5.18 14.27
C ARG A 69 4.18 4.38 13.21
N GLY A 70 5.26 4.90 12.65
CA GLY A 70 6.12 4.18 11.70
C GLY A 70 6.80 2.96 12.32
N ILE A 71 7.37 3.12 13.52
CA ILE A 71 8.00 2.01 14.27
C ILE A 71 6.97 0.94 14.65
N LEU A 72 5.81 1.34 15.17
CA LEU A 72 4.74 0.41 15.49
C LEU A 72 4.25 -0.32 14.24
N GLY A 73 3.99 0.43 13.16
CA GLY A 73 3.57 -0.12 11.86
C GLY A 73 4.55 -1.17 11.34
N PHE A 74 5.86 -0.88 11.38
CA PHE A 74 6.91 -1.83 10.98
C PHE A 74 6.80 -3.19 11.68
N VAL A 75 6.48 -3.19 12.98
CA VAL A 75 6.36 -4.42 13.77
C VAL A 75 5.00 -5.09 13.57
N THR A 76 3.93 -4.31 13.38
CA THR A 76 2.56 -4.83 13.46
C THR A 76 1.94 -5.16 12.12
N THR A 77 2.33 -4.50 11.02
CA THR A 77 1.80 -4.83 9.69
C THR A 77 2.16 -6.25 9.22
N PRO A 78 3.35 -6.83 9.48
CA PRO A 78 3.63 -8.22 9.14
C PRO A 78 2.75 -9.18 9.93
N VAL A 79 2.54 -8.89 11.22
CA VAL A 79 1.69 -9.69 12.12
C VAL A 79 0.24 -9.65 11.65
N MET A 80 -0.28 -8.47 11.32
CA MET A 80 -1.64 -8.33 10.79
C MET A 80 -1.78 -8.97 9.41
N GLY A 81 -0.74 -8.91 8.58
CA GLY A 81 -0.65 -9.66 7.33
C GLY A 81 -0.82 -11.15 7.54
N ALA A 82 -0.04 -11.74 8.45
CA ALA A 82 -0.15 -13.16 8.80
C ALA A 82 -1.52 -13.50 9.42
N ILE A 83 -2.05 -12.68 10.33
CA ILE A 83 -3.41 -12.87 10.89
C ILE A 83 -4.46 -12.88 9.77
N SER A 84 -4.29 -12.05 8.74
CA SER A 84 -5.20 -12.00 7.60
C SER A 84 -5.16 -13.28 6.76
N ASP A 85 -4.00 -13.97 6.71
CA ASP A 85 -3.87 -15.27 6.05
C ASP A 85 -4.68 -16.34 6.79
N PHE A 86 -4.65 -16.36 8.13
CA PHE A 86 -5.34 -17.39 8.93
C PHE A 86 -6.84 -17.12 9.19
N ARG A 87 -7.20 -15.85 9.48
CA ARG A 87 -8.56 -15.45 9.89
C ARG A 87 -9.40 -14.89 8.73
N GLY A 88 -8.79 -14.76 7.56
CA GLY A 88 -9.40 -14.17 6.37
C GLY A 88 -9.26 -12.65 6.29
N ARG A 89 -9.15 -12.14 5.05
CA ARG A 89 -8.91 -10.72 4.74
C ARG A 89 -9.97 -9.78 5.32
N LYS A 90 -11.24 -10.18 5.24
CA LYS A 90 -12.40 -9.38 5.69
C LYS A 90 -12.29 -8.94 7.15
N VAL A 91 -11.89 -9.86 8.04
CA VAL A 91 -11.81 -9.59 9.48
C VAL A 91 -10.74 -8.55 9.77
N VAL A 92 -9.58 -8.68 9.14
CA VAL A 92 -8.47 -7.74 9.30
C VAL A 92 -8.81 -6.35 8.74
N MET A 93 -9.44 -6.28 7.56
CA MET A 93 -9.89 -5.01 6.99
C MET A 93 -10.91 -4.30 7.90
N LEU A 94 -11.90 -5.03 8.43
CA LEU A 94 -12.90 -4.45 9.33
C LEU A 94 -12.28 -4.00 10.65
N LEU A 95 -11.35 -4.78 11.21
CA LEU A 95 -10.64 -4.41 12.43
C LEU A 95 -9.82 -3.13 12.21
N ALA A 96 -9.08 -3.07 11.10
CA ALA A 96 -8.26 -1.91 10.74
C ALA A 96 -9.11 -0.64 10.62
N VAL A 97 -10.23 -0.72 9.89
CA VAL A 97 -11.20 0.37 9.74
C VAL A 97 -11.76 0.79 11.10
N ALA A 98 -12.20 -0.16 11.94
CA ALA A 98 -12.74 0.13 13.26
C ALA A 98 -11.70 0.83 14.17
N THR A 99 -10.44 0.40 14.14
CA THR A 99 -9.37 1.01 14.94
C THR A 99 -8.98 2.40 14.46
N THR A 100 -9.06 2.68 13.16
CA THR A 100 -8.80 4.03 12.63
C THR A 100 -9.86 5.03 13.10
N TYR A 101 -11.10 4.60 13.30
CA TYR A 101 -12.20 5.48 13.76
C TYR A 101 -12.42 5.48 15.27
N ALA A 102 -11.87 4.50 16.00
CA ALA A 102 -11.93 4.44 17.45
C ALA A 102 -11.45 5.72 18.18
N PRO A 103 -10.47 6.51 17.70
CA PRO A 103 -10.05 7.75 18.36
C PRO A 103 -11.10 8.87 18.32
N ILE A 104 -12.01 8.91 17.32
CA ILE A 104 -12.89 10.07 17.08
C ILE A 104 -13.73 10.46 18.30
N PRO A 105 -14.45 9.53 18.98
CA PRO A 105 -15.25 9.90 20.15
C PRO A 105 -14.41 10.48 21.30
N PHE A 106 -13.12 10.14 21.38
CA PHE A 106 -12.22 10.62 22.43
C PHE A 106 -11.72 12.04 22.19
N MET A 107 -11.88 12.60 20.98
CA MET A 107 -11.61 14.01 20.71
C MET A 107 -12.44 14.95 21.59
N MET A 108 -13.65 14.51 21.96
CA MET A 108 -14.59 15.27 22.79
C MET A 108 -14.34 15.13 24.30
N LEU A 109 -13.55 14.14 24.73
CA LEU A 109 -13.33 13.83 26.16
C LEU A 109 -12.04 14.48 26.70
N LYS A 110 -10.87 13.97 26.29
CA LYS A 110 -9.55 14.48 26.66
C LYS A 110 -8.55 14.25 25.53
N SER A 111 -7.78 15.28 25.18
CA SER A 111 -6.82 15.25 24.07
C SER A 111 -5.81 14.09 24.17
N TRP A 112 -5.32 13.75 25.37
CA TRP A 112 -4.33 12.69 25.55
C TRP A 112 -4.83 11.29 25.14
N TRP A 113 -6.11 10.97 25.43
CA TRP A 113 -6.70 9.69 25.03
C TRP A 113 -6.83 9.58 23.50
N PHE A 114 -7.18 10.69 22.85
CA PHE A 114 -7.20 10.75 21.39
C PHE A 114 -5.82 10.44 20.79
N PHE A 115 -4.75 11.07 21.28
CA PHE A 115 -3.39 10.79 20.79
C PHE A 115 -2.92 9.36 21.09
N ALA A 116 -3.23 8.84 22.27
CA ALA A 116 -2.88 7.47 22.64
C ALA A 116 -3.58 6.45 21.73
N ILE A 117 -4.89 6.59 21.51
CA ILE A 117 -5.68 5.67 20.69
C ILE A 117 -5.33 5.83 19.20
N LEU A 118 -5.04 7.06 18.74
CA LEU A 118 -4.57 7.31 17.38
C LEU A 118 -3.22 6.62 17.12
N THR A 119 -2.30 6.66 18.09
CA THR A 119 -1.02 5.95 18.00
C THR A 119 -1.23 4.43 17.98
N VAL A 120 -2.14 3.93 18.81
CA VAL A 120 -2.52 2.50 18.86
C VAL A 120 -3.24 2.06 17.58
N SER A 121 -3.93 2.94 16.85
CA SER A 121 -4.58 2.57 15.58
C SER A 121 -3.59 2.12 14.51
N SER A 122 -2.32 2.56 14.57
CA SER A 122 -1.26 2.06 13.67
C SER A 122 -0.95 0.57 13.88
N ILE A 123 -1.26 0.00 15.05
CA ILE A 123 -1.07 -1.44 15.32
C ILE A 123 -1.96 -2.27 14.40
N CYS A 124 -3.19 -1.80 14.16
CA CYS A 124 -4.18 -2.50 13.34
C CYS A 124 -4.33 -1.92 11.93
N GLY A 125 -3.62 -0.83 11.61
CA GLY A 125 -3.75 -0.03 10.38
C GLY A 125 -3.20 -0.67 9.10
N SER A 126 -3.34 -1.98 8.91
CA SER A 126 -2.86 -2.71 7.74
C SER A 126 -3.91 -2.80 6.62
N THR A 127 -4.88 -1.88 6.55
CA THR A 127 -6.01 -1.94 5.60
C THR A 127 -5.51 -2.06 4.15
N TYR A 128 -4.49 -1.28 3.79
CA TYR A 128 -3.92 -1.29 2.44
C TYR A 128 -3.29 -2.64 2.09
N SER A 129 -2.42 -3.16 2.94
CA SER A 129 -1.81 -4.49 2.76
C SER A 129 -2.86 -5.61 2.64
N ALA A 130 -3.90 -5.56 3.49
CA ALA A 130 -5.00 -6.52 3.44
C ALA A 130 -5.84 -6.39 2.16
N SER A 131 -6.08 -5.17 1.66
CA SER A 131 -6.72 -4.90 0.36
C SER A 131 -5.89 -5.47 -0.79
N LEU A 132 -4.57 -5.26 -0.77
CA LEU A 132 -3.64 -5.80 -1.78
C LEU A 132 -3.70 -7.33 -1.78
N ALA A 133 -3.63 -7.97 -0.61
CA ALA A 133 -3.74 -9.43 -0.49
C ALA A 133 -5.11 -9.95 -0.97
N TYR A 134 -6.20 -9.26 -0.63
CA TYR A 134 -7.54 -9.59 -1.14
C TYR A 134 -7.62 -9.51 -2.67
N VAL A 135 -7.01 -8.49 -3.28
CA VAL A 135 -6.92 -8.39 -4.74
C VAL A 135 -6.09 -9.52 -5.33
N ALA A 136 -4.96 -9.88 -4.72
CA ALA A 136 -4.15 -11.02 -5.15
C ALA A 136 -4.93 -12.34 -5.15
N ASP A 137 -5.81 -12.51 -4.17
CA ASP A 137 -6.62 -13.72 -3.97
C ASP A 137 -7.85 -13.78 -4.90
N THR A 138 -8.33 -12.63 -5.39
CA THR A 138 -9.52 -12.52 -6.26
C THR A 138 -9.21 -12.29 -7.73
N THR A 139 -7.95 -12.07 -8.10
CA THR A 139 -7.52 -11.82 -9.48
C THR A 139 -6.55 -12.89 -9.99
N SER A 140 -6.62 -13.17 -11.29
CA SER A 140 -5.65 -14.03 -11.96
C SER A 140 -4.28 -13.37 -12.01
N VAL A 141 -3.21 -14.17 -12.05
CA VAL A 141 -1.81 -13.71 -12.05
C VAL A 141 -1.57 -12.61 -13.10
N GLU A 142 -2.12 -12.78 -14.30
CA GLU A 142 -2.01 -11.82 -15.40
C GLU A 142 -2.68 -10.47 -15.12
N ASN A 143 -3.80 -10.48 -14.37
CA ASN A 143 -4.56 -9.27 -14.06
C ASN A 143 -4.25 -8.68 -12.68
N ARG A 144 -3.41 -9.34 -11.86
CA ARG A 144 -2.99 -8.82 -10.54
C ARG A 144 -2.40 -7.43 -10.62
N SER A 145 -1.55 -7.19 -11.62
CA SER A 145 -0.95 -5.89 -11.90
C SER A 145 -1.98 -4.77 -12.09
N LYS A 146 -3.06 -5.05 -12.83
CA LYS A 146 -4.19 -4.10 -12.98
C LYS A 146 -4.91 -3.91 -11.66
N GLY A 147 -5.15 -5.00 -10.92
CA GLY A 147 -5.78 -4.94 -9.60
C GLY A 147 -5.00 -4.05 -8.62
N TYR A 148 -3.69 -4.21 -8.53
CA TYR A 148 -2.83 -3.38 -7.69
C TYR A 148 -2.83 -1.91 -8.10
N GLY A 149 -2.79 -1.64 -9.41
CA GLY A 149 -2.93 -0.30 -9.94
C GLY A 149 -4.24 0.38 -9.54
N ILE A 150 -5.36 -0.36 -9.61
CA ILE A 150 -6.68 0.18 -9.21
C ILE A 150 -6.76 0.43 -7.70
N ILE A 151 -6.17 -0.43 -6.86
CA ILE A 151 -6.10 -0.19 -5.40
C ILE A 151 -5.23 1.03 -5.08
N ALA A 152 -4.09 1.19 -5.72
CA ALA A 152 -3.23 2.35 -5.54
C ALA A 152 -3.91 3.64 -6.04
N ALA A 153 -4.61 3.59 -7.18
CA ALA A 153 -5.41 4.70 -7.67
C ALA A 153 -6.56 5.05 -6.72
N SER A 154 -7.18 4.06 -6.09
CA SER A 154 -8.22 4.23 -5.07
C SER A 154 -7.69 4.90 -3.79
N PHE A 155 -6.51 4.47 -3.32
CA PHE A 155 -5.79 5.13 -2.24
C PHE A 155 -5.49 6.60 -2.58
N GLY A 156 -4.89 6.84 -3.75
CA GLY A 156 -4.56 8.19 -4.23
C GLY A 156 -5.80 9.07 -4.37
N ALA A 157 -6.91 8.54 -4.88
CA ALA A 157 -8.19 9.24 -4.96
C ALA A 157 -8.75 9.57 -3.58
N GLY A 158 -8.72 8.64 -2.62
CA GLY A 158 -9.19 8.91 -1.27
C GLY A 158 -8.49 10.12 -0.64
N ILE A 159 -7.16 10.16 -0.78
CA ILE A 159 -6.34 11.29 -0.32
C ILE A 159 -6.61 12.57 -1.16
N ALA A 160 -6.70 12.46 -2.49
CA ALA A 160 -7.02 13.54 -3.44
C ALA A 160 -8.30 14.32 -3.10
N PHE A 161 -9.36 13.58 -2.78
CA PHE A 161 -10.66 14.17 -2.45
C PHE A 161 -10.75 14.66 -1.00
N SER A 162 -9.74 14.38 -0.18
CA SER A 162 -9.70 14.81 1.21
C SER A 162 -8.90 16.12 1.39
N PRO A 163 -9.16 16.91 2.45
CA PRO A 163 -8.40 18.12 2.73
C PRO A 163 -6.92 17.90 3.08
N SER A 164 -6.48 16.65 3.30
CA SER A 164 -5.17 16.34 3.86
C SER A 164 -4.00 16.71 2.95
N LEU A 165 -4.16 16.67 1.62
CA LEU A 165 -3.07 16.97 0.67
C LEU A 165 -2.44 18.35 0.88
N GLY A 166 -3.25 19.35 1.19
CA GLY A 166 -2.78 20.71 1.44
C GLY A 166 -2.21 20.92 2.85
N VAL A 167 -2.55 20.04 3.80
CA VAL A 167 -2.27 20.22 5.24
C VAL A 167 -1.11 19.35 5.72
N ASP A 168 -1.02 18.10 5.26
CA ASP A 168 0.02 17.13 5.68
C ASP A 168 1.35 17.32 4.92
N SER A 169 1.34 18.07 3.81
CA SER A 169 2.50 18.13 2.93
C SER A 169 3.42 19.31 3.27
N THR A 170 4.64 19.01 3.75
CA THR A 170 5.69 20.02 3.98
C THR A 170 6.17 20.69 2.68
N ALA A 171 6.02 19.99 1.54
CA ALA A 171 6.48 20.46 0.23
C ALA A 171 5.72 21.70 -0.30
N PRO A 172 4.36 21.74 -0.33
CA PRO A 172 3.57 22.96 -0.58
C PRO A 172 3.98 24.15 0.29
N VAL A 173 4.20 23.92 1.58
CA VAL A 173 4.63 24.98 2.52
C VAL A 173 6.02 25.47 2.16
N TYR A 174 6.95 24.57 1.84
CA TYR A 174 8.31 24.93 1.41
C TYR A 174 8.30 25.73 0.10
N LEU A 175 7.54 25.29 -0.91
CA LEU A 175 7.43 26.01 -2.19
C LEU A 175 6.88 27.42 -1.99
N LYS A 176 5.92 27.59 -1.10
CA LYS A 176 5.39 28.91 -0.77
C LYS A 176 6.41 29.76 0.00
N THR A 177 6.92 29.27 1.13
CA THR A 177 7.71 30.08 2.07
C THR A 177 9.12 30.37 1.56
N ASN A 178 9.74 29.41 0.87
CA ASN A 178 11.15 29.51 0.48
C ASN A 178 11.34 29.74 -1.03
N MET A 179 10.38 29.35 -1.86
CA MET A 179 10.50 29.44 -3.33
C MET A 179 9.57 30.48 -3.96
N GLY A 180 8.76 31.18 -3.17
CA GLY A 180 7.94 32.32 -3.64
C GLY A 180 6.69 31.95 -4.43
N PHE A 181 6.21 30.70 -4.35
CA PHE A 181 4.98 30.29 -5.03
C PHE A 181 3.73 30.89 -4.39
N GLU A 182 2.76 31.26 -5.23
CA GLU A 182 1.44 31.73 -4.80
C GLU A 182 0.53 30.56 -4.39
N TYR A 183 -0.46 30.82 -3.53
CA TYR A 183 -1.42 29.79 -3.07
C TYR A 183 -2.19 29.13 -4.21
N GLU A 184 -2.51 29.89 -5.26
CA GLU A 184 -3.21 29.39 -6.44
C GLU A 184 -2.34 28.40 -7.22
N GLU A 185 -1.06 28.72 -7.42
CA GLU A 185 -0.10 27.87 -8.13
C GLU A 185 0.12 26.55 -7.40
N VAL A 186 0.32 26.61 -6.07
CA VAL A 186 0.49 25.43 -5.23
C VAL A 186 -0.76 24.55 -5.27
N SER A 187 -1.95 25.15 -5.22
CA SER A 187 -3.23 24.41 -5.27
C SER A 187 -3.45 23.74 -6.63
N MET A 188 -3.17 24.45 -7.72
CA MET A 188 -3.23 23.91 -9.07
C MET A 188 -2.24 22.75 -9.25
N MET A 189 -1.04 22.88 -8.69
CA MET A 189 -0.01 21.86 -8.74
C MET A 189 -0.44 20.59 -8.00
N LEU A 190 -0.98 20.71 -6.80
CA LEU A 190 -1.50 19.57 -6.02
C LEU A 190 -2.67 18.87 -6.73
N GLY A 191 -3.58 19.64 -7.34
CA GLY A 191 -4.67 19.09 -8.14
C GLY A 191 -4.16 18.29 -9.34
N LEU A 192 -3.22 18.85 -10.10
CA LEU A 192 -2.60 18.17 -11.24
C LEU A 192 -1.86 16.90 -10.82
N LEU A 193 -1.09 16.95 -9.72
CA LEU A 193 -0.37 15.79 -9.19
C LEU A 193 -1.31 14.65 -8.86
N SER A 194 -2.43 14.97 -8.21
CA SER A 194 -3.43 13.98 -7.81
C SER A 194 -4.03 13.29 -9.03
N VAL A 195 -4.42 14.05 -10.05
CA VAL A 195 -4.96 13.50 -11.31
C VAL A 195 -3.92 12.60 -11.98
N LEU A 196 -2.69 13.08 -12.15
CA LEU A 196 -1.62 12.32 -12.81
C LEU A 196 -1.25 11.05 -12.04
N ALA A 197 -1.21 11.09 -10.71
CA ALA A 197 -0.92 9.93 -9.87
C ALA A 197 -2.04 8.88 -9.94
N ILE A 198 -3.31 9.31 -9.93
CA ILE A 198 -4.44 8.38 -10.11
C ILE A 198 -4.40 7.76 -11.51
N THR A 199 -4.18 8.56 -12.55
CA THR A 199 -4.10 8.08 -13.93
C THR A 199 -2.92 7.12 -14.15
N SER A 200 -1.73 7.43 -13.63
CA SER A 200 -0.55 6.57 -13.77
C SER A 200 -0.77 5.21 -13.10
N ASN A 201 -1.39 5.17 -11.92
CA ASN A 201 -1.72 3.93 -11.22
C ASN A 201 -2.82 3.12 -11.94
N LEU A 202 -3.84 3.77 -12.51
CA LEU A 202 -4.84 3.07 -13.33
C LEU A 202 -4.22 2.43 -14.59
N LEU A 203 -3.21 3.08 -15.17
CA LEU A 203 -2.48 2.59 -16.33
C LEU A 203 -1.39 1.57 -15.99
N LEU A 204 -1.14 1.28 -14.70
CA LEU A 204 -0.04 0.41 -14.26
C LEU A 204 -0.04 -0.95 -14.94
N GLY A 205 -1.22 -1.59 -15.06
CA GLY A 205 -1.32 -2.89 -15.72
C GLY A 205 -0.95 -2.83 -17.21
N TYR A 206 -1.24 -1.72 -17.89
CA TYR A 206 -0.79 -1.52 -19.28
C TYR A 206 0.73 -1.30 -19.34
N ILE A 207 1.28 -0.46 -18.46
CA ILE A 207 2.72 -0.20 -18.36
C ILE A 207 3.47 -1.52 -18.15
N MET A 208 3.01 -2.34 -17.20
CA MET A 208 3.62 -3.65 -16.91
C MET A 208 3.55 -4.63 -18.08
N ASN A 209 2.52 -4.57 -18.92
CA ASN A 209 2.44 -5.41 -20.11
C ASN A 209 3.44 -4.98 -21.20
N VAL A 210 3.79 -3.70 -21.26
CA VAL A 210 4.71 -3.16 -22.28
C VAL A 210 6.17 -3.27 -21.83
N VAL A 211 6.50 -2.77 -20.65
CA VAL A 211 7.90 -2.73 -20.16
C VAL A 211 8.25 -3.88 -19.22
N GLY A 212 7.28 -4.72 -18.87
CA GLY A 212 7.43 -5.78 -17.87
C GLY A 212 7.29 -5.25 -16.43
N VAL A 213 7.04 -6.16 -15.49
CA VAL A 213 6.85 -5.82 -14.06
C VAL A 213 8.09 -5.11 -13.50
N LYS A 214 9.29 -5.64 -13.77
CA LYS A 214 10.54 -5.00 -13.33
C LYS A 214 10.89 -3.72 -14.07
N GLY A 215 10.59 -3.67 -15.37
CA GLY A 215 10.78 -2.47 -16.16
C GLY A 215 9.94 -1.31 -15.62
N SER A 216 8.76 -1.62 -15.08
CA SER A 216 7.88 -0.65 -14.43
C SER A 216 8.49 -0.06 -13.15
N ILE A 217 9.12 -0.91 -12.31
CA ILE A 217 9.85 -0.42 -11.12
C ILE A 217 11.03 0.46 -11.53
N ARG A 218 11.83 0.03 -12.51
CA ARG A 218 12.98 0.82 -13.01
C ARG A 218 12.53 2.15 -13.60
N LEU A 219 11.47 2.14 -14.39
CA LEU A 219 10.89 3.35 -14.97
C LEU A 219 10.47 4.33 -13.86
N GLY A 220 9.74 3.85 -12.85
CA GLY A 220 9.37 4.67 -11.70
C GLY A 220 10.58 5.25 -10.96
N LEU A 221 11.60 4.43 -10.68
CA LEU A 221 12.82 4.89 -10.01
C LEU A 221 13.62 5.90 -10.86
N LEU A 222 13.64 5.75 -12.18
CA LEU A 222 14.26 6.74 -13.08
C LEU A 222 13.51 8.08 -13.06
N LEU A 223 12.17 8.04 -13.03
CA LEU A 223 11.36 9.25 -12.88
C LEU A 223 11.64 9.94 -11.53
N LEU A 224 11.78 9.17 -10.45
CA LEU A 224 12.13 9.68 -9.13
C LEU A 224 13.55 10.29 -9.10
N LEU A 225 14.52 9.67 -9.77
CA LEU A 225 15.87 10.20 -9.89
C LEU A 225 15.87 11.54 -10.65
N LEU A 226 15.10 11.62 -11.74
CA LEU A 226 14.97 12.84 -12.53
C LEU A 226 14.24 13.95 -11.76
N GLN A 227 13.21 13.61 -10.97
CA GLN A 227 12.56 14.53 -10.04
C GLN A 227 13.58 15.13 -9.06
N LEU A 228 14.40 14.30 -8.41
CA LEU A 228 15.39 14.76 -7.43
C LEU A 228 16.44 15.68 -8.08
N PHE A 229 16.84 15.39 -9.32
CA PHE A 229 17.72 16.25 -10.09
C PHE A 229 17.11 17.64 -10.33
N PHE A 230 15.86 17.72 -10.80
CA PHE A 230 15.19 19.00 -11.02
C PHE A 230 14.91 19.76 -9.73
N PHE A 231 14.61 19.07 -8.62
CA PHE A 231 14.50 19.69 -7.30
C PHE A 231 15.84 20.26 -6.82
N GLY A 232 16.93 19.50 -6.97
CA GLY A 232 18.27 19.92 -6.52
C GLY A 232 18.86 21.07 -7.35
N CYS A 233 18.55 21.13 -8.65
CA CYS A 233 19.02 22.21 -9.53
C CYS A 233 17.99 23.33 -9.73
N GLY A 234 16.87 23.31 -9.01
CA GLY A 234 15.72 24.17 -9.24
C GLY A 234 16.02 25.66 -9.04
N THR A 235 16.19 26.40 -10.13
CA THR A 235 16.32 27.88 -10.09
C THR A 235 15.06 28.60 -10.55
N HIS A 236 14.23 27.93 -11.36
CA HIS A 236 13.04 28.51 -11.99
C HIS A 236 11.78 27.72 -11.61
N HIS A 237 10.64 28.41 -11.49
CA HIS A 237 9.34 27.82 -11.15
C HIS A 237 8.97 26.59 -12.00
N TRP A 238 9.25 26.61 -13.31
CA TRP A 238 8.91 25.49 -14.22
C TRP A 238 9.62 24.18 -13.84
N MET A 239 10.81 24.25 -13.24
CA MET A 239 11.57 23.06 -12.82
C MET A 239 10.86 22.33 -11.69
N TYR A 240 10.27 23.07 -10.76
CA TYR A 240 9.48 22.52 -9.66
C TYR A 240 8.16 21.92 -10.16
N TRP A 241 7.50 22.57 -11.12
CA TRP A 241 6.35 21.99 -11.82
C TRP A 241 6.70 20.66 -12.50
N LEU A 242 7.79 20.62 -13.26
CA LEU A 242 8.26 19.40 -13.92
C LEU A 242 8.61 18.31 -12.90
N SER A 243 9.32 18.65 -11.84
CA SER A 243 9.67 17.70 -10.78
C SER A 243 8.43 17.10 -10.11
N SER A 244 7.37 17.89 -9.95
CA SER A 244 6.12 17.45 -9.32
C SER A 244 5.32 16.53 -10.27
N ILE A 245 5.33 16.81 -11.59
CA ILE A 245 4.79 15.90 -12.60
C ILE A 245 5.53 14.56 -12.58
N LEU A 246 6.86 14.58 -12.53
CA LEU A 246 7.68 13.38 -12.44
C LEU A 246 7.37 12.58 -11.17
N ALA A 247 7.16 13.27 -10.04
CA ALA A 247 6.74 12.66 -8.77
C ALA A 247 5.41 11.91 -8.90
N ALA A 248 4.40 12.55 -9.52
CA ALA A 248 3.10 11.92 -9.73
C ALA A 248 3.20 10.67 -10.61
N LEU A 249 4.03 10.71 -11.65
CA LEU A 249 4.25 9.54 -12.52
C LEU A 249 5.03 8.42 -11.81
N ALA A 250 5.94 8.76 -10.88
CA ALA A 250 6.71 7.79 -10.10
C ALA A 250 5.87 7.06 -9.03
N THR A 251 4.64 7.50 -8.74
CA THR A 251 3.73 6.85 -7.76
C THR A 251 3.35 5.41 -8.11
N ILE A 252 3.71 4.92 -9.29
CA ILE A 252 3.55 3.51 -9.70
C ILE A 252 4.46 2.54 -8.93
N ILE A 253 5.55 3.03 -8.32
CA ILE A 253 6.58 2.18 -7.67
C ILE A 253 5.99 1.29 -6.56
N PRO A 254 5.22 1.79 -5.57
CA PRO A 254 4.73 0.96 -4.48
C PRO A 254 3.79 -0.13 -4.97
N ALA A 255 2.88 0.20 -5.89
CA ALA A 255 1.99 -0.78 -6.50
C ALA A 255 2.77 -1.85 -7.31
N ALA A 256 3.84 -1.43 -8.01
CA ALA A 256 4.70 -2.35 -8.74
C ALA A 256 5.52 -3.27 -7.83
N ASN A 257 6.05 -2.75 -6.71
CA ASN A 257 6.74 -3.55 -5.70
C ASN A 257 5.81 -4.62 -5.10
N ASN A 258 4.58 -4.23 -4.75
CA ASN A 258 3.57 -5.15 -4.22
C ASN A 258 3.15 -6.20 -5.26
N ALA A 259 3.07 -5.82 -6.54
CA ALA A 259 2.81 -6.75 -7.63
C ALA A 259 3.89 -7.83 -7.71
N VAL A 260 5.17 -7.44 -7.80
CA VAL A 260 6.31 -8.37 -7.79
C VAL A 260 6.27 -9.27 -6.57
N ALA A 261 6.16 -8.70 -5.38
CA ALA A 261 6.22 -9.45 -4.14
C ALA A 261 5.13 -10.53 -4.04
N SER A 262 3.94 -10.24 -4.53
CA SER A 262 2.83 -11.19 -4.52
C SER A 262 2.99 -12.36 -5.50
N ILE A 263 3.84 -12.22 -6.51
CA ILE A 263 4.15 -13.30 -7.45
C ILE A 263 5.07 -14.34 -6.76
N TYR A 264 6.04 -13.88 -5.96
CA TYR A 264 6.94 -14.77 -5.21
C TYR A 264 6.34 -15.31 -3.92
N ALA A 265 5.20 -14.78 -3.48
CA ALA A 265 4.52 -15.23 -2.28
C ALA A 265 3.57 -16.41 -2.57
N SER A 266 3.73 -17.50 -1.81
CA SER A 266 2.77 -18.61 -1.81
C SER A 266 1.37 -18.11 -1.43
N PRO A 267 0.28 -18.65 -2.02
CA PRO A 267 -1.10 -18.22 -1.73
C PRO A 267 -1.44 -18.11 -0.23
N GLU A 268 -0.90 -19.03 0.57
CA GLU A 268 -1.13 -19.12 2.02
C GLU A 268 -0.43 -18.04 2.85
N ASN A 269 0.62 -17.41 2.31
CA ASN A 269 1.46 -16.45 3.05
C ASN A 269 1.50 -15.06 2.39
N ARG A 270 0.60 -14.78 1.44
CA ARG A 270 0.59 -13.51 0.70
C ARG A 270 0.38 -12.31 1.61
N GLY A 271 -0.52 -12.45 2.59
CA GLY A 271 -0.79 -11.40 3.56
C GLY A 271 0.46 -11.07 4.38
N ALA A 272 1.18 -12.08 4.86
CA ALA A 272 2.43 -11.90 5.60
C ALA A 272 3.49 -11.18 4.74
N VAL A 273 3.72 -11.60 3.49
CA VAL A 273 4.74 -10.98 2.61
C VAL A 273 4.40 -9.53 2.30
N LEU A 274 3.14 -9.24 1.92
CA LEU A 274 2.69 -7.87 1.67
C LEU A 274 2.70 -7.04 2.96
N GLY A 275 2.47 -7.67 4.12
CA GLY A 275 2.57 -7.03 5.43
C GLY A 275 4.00 -6.62 5.80
N ILE A 276 4.99 -7.43 5.42
CA ILE A 276 6.43 -7.09 5.57
C ILE A 276 6.78 -5.86 4.73
N ILE A 277 6.34 -5.82 3.47
CA ILE A 277 6.62 -4.69 2.59
C ILE A 277 5.99 -3.40 3.12
N SER A 278 4.70 -3.44 3.47
CA SER A 278 4.04 -2.30 4.11
C SER A 278 4.71 -1.89 5.43
N GLY A 279 5.30 -2.83 6.16
CA GLY A 279 6.04 -2.53 7.39
C GLY A 279 7.30 -1.73 7.12
N ILE A 280 8.07 -2.12 6.10
CA ILE A 280 9.26 -1.38 5.65
C ILE A 280 8.86 0.02 5.15
N GLU A 281 7.74 0.15 4.45
CA GLU A 281 7.18 1.44 4.04
C GLU A 281 6.86 2.30 5.26
N CYS A 282 6.12 1.78 6.26
CA CYS A 282 5.84 2.51 7.51
C CYS A 282 7.11 2.95 8.25
N LEU A 283 8.15 2.11 8.28
CA LEU A 283 9.43 2.47 8.90
C LEU A 283 10.09 3.63 8.16
N SER A 284 10.07 3.57 6.82
CA SER A 284 10.66 4.58 5.95
C SER A 284 9.90 5.91 6.05
N GLU A 285 8.57 5.88 6.13
CA GLU A 285 7.73 7.05 6.34
C GLU A 285 7.92 7.67 7.73
N GLY A 286 8.15 6.86 8.77
CA GLY A 286 8.39 7.34 10.13
C GLY A 286 9.80 7.92 10.34
N LEU A 287 10.84 7.26 9.84
CA LEU A 287 12.24 7.66 10.06
C LEU A 287 12.78 8.60 8.99
N GLY A 288 12.25 8.55 7.77
CA GLY A 288 12.71 9.34 6.63
C GLY A 288 12.70 10.85 6.90
N PRO A 289 11.57 11.44 7.32
CA PRO A 289 11.50 12.87 7.65
C PRO A 289 12.47 13.28 8.77
N ALA A 290 12.71 12.42 9.77
CA ALA A 290 13.67 12.70 10.84
C ALA A 290 15.11 12.71 10.31
N PHE A 291 15.47 11.71 9.50
CA PHE A 291 16.79 11.64 8.87
C PHE A 291 17.05 12.83 7.94
N PHE A 292 16.11 13.14 7.05
CA PHE A 292 16.23 14.27 6.13
C PHE A 292 16.10 15.62 6.83
N GLY A 293 15.31 15.74 7.89
CA GLY A 293 15.23 16.95 8.71
C GLY A 293 16.57 17.32 9.33
N VAL A 294 17.32 16.33 9.86
CA VAL A 294 18.69 16.54 10.36
C VAL A 294 19.64 16.93 9.23
N LEU A 295 19.54 16.32 8.05
CA LEU A 295 20.37 16.69 6.90
C LEU A 295 20.11 18.12 6.43
N PHE A 296 18.85 18.54 6.35
CA PHE A 296 18.49 19.91 6.02
C PHE A 296 18.97 20.90 7.09
N PHE A 297 18.84 20.55 8.37
CA PHE A 297 19.39 21.36 9.46
C PHE A 297 20.92 21.53 9.35
N ILE A 298 21.69 20.47 9.08
CA ILE A 298 23.16 20.57 9.01
C ILE A 298 23.64 21.38 7.79
N PHE A 299 23.02 21.18 6.62
CA PHE A 299 23.52 21.71 5.35
C PHE A 299 22.83 22.98 4.88
N GLN A 300 21.73 23.38 5.51
CA GLN A 300 20.92 24.52 5.09
C GLN A 300 20.69 25.54 6.21
N ASP A 301 21.15 25.28 7.43
CA ASP A 301 21.16 26.26 8.53
C ASP A 301 22.40 27.18 8.42
N ASP A 302 22.14 28.47 8.32
CA ASP A 302 23.15 29.53 8.17
C ASP A 302 24.12 29.59 9.37
N ASP A 303 23.70 29.13 10.55
CA ASP A 303 24.53 29.15 11.76
C ASP A 303 25.62 28.07 11.76
N LEU A 304 25.39 26.95 11.06
CA LEU A 304 26.31 25.80 11.04
C LEU A 304 27.45 25.93 10.00
N LYS A 305 27.40 26.94 9.11
CA LYS A 305 28.43 27.30 8.11
C LYS A 305 28.97 26.14 7.25
N VAL A 306 28.22 25.04 7.11
CA VAL A 306 28.51 24.00 6.10
C VAL A 306 27.82 24.39 4.80
N ASN A 307 28.18 25.57 4.26
CA ASN A 307 27.63 26.07 3.00
C ASN A 307 28.19 25.26 1.83
N SER A 308 27.53 24.14 1.51
CA SER A 308 27.73 23.46 0.25
C SER A 308 26.95 24.21 -0.84
N PRO A 309 27.58 24.58 -1.98
CA PRO A 309 26.86 25.19 -3.11
C PRO A 309 25.87 24.21 -3.77
N ILE A 310 25.94 22.93 -3.43
CA ILE A 310 25.06 21.86 -3.92
C ILE A 310 24.13 21.45 -2.77
N PRO A 311 22.81 21.33 -2.99
CA PRO A 311 21.90 20.90 -1.93
C PRO A 311 22.07 19.40 -1.64
N MET A 312 22.97 19.13 -0.69
CA MET A 312 23.43 17.79 -0.30
C MET A 312 22.32 16.79 0.05
N PRO A 313 21.22 17.15 0.72
CA PRO A 313 20.12 16.21 0.99
C PRO A 313 19.56 15.57 -0.29
N PHE A 314 19.40 16.33 -1.37
CA PHE A 314 18.91 15.79 -2.65
C PHE A 314 19.94 14.90 -3.35
N VAL A 315 21.23 15.19 -3.21
CA VAL A 315 22.31 14.34 -3.74
C VAL A 315 22.34 12.98 -3.04
N ILE A 316 22.23 12.98 -1.71
CA ILE A 316 22.18 11.73 -0.91
C ILE A 316 20.94 10.90 -1.30
N SER A 317 19.79 11.54 -1.48
CA SER A 317 18.59 10.88 -2.02
C SER A 317 18.81 10.30 -3.41
N ALA A 318 19.43 11.05 -4.31
CA ALA A 318 19.69 10.61 -5.68
C ALA A 318 20.62 9.39 -5.71
N ILE A 319 21.67 9.37 -4.87
CA ILE A 319 22.56 8.22 -4.70
C ILE A 319 21.76 6.99 -4.20
N SER A 320 20.88 7.19 -3.21
CA SER A 320 20.06 6.12 -2.66
C SER A 320 19.11 5.51 -3.70
N VAL A 321 18.46 6.36 -4.51
CA VAL A 321 17.61 5.91 -5.63
C VAL A 321 18.42 5.23 -6.71
N PHE A 322 19.62 5.73 -7.03
CA PHE A 322 20.51 5.10 -7.99
C PHE A 322 20.93 3.69 -7.55
N VAL A 323 21.28 3.51 -6.27
CA VAL A 323 21.54 2.20 -5.68
C VAL A 323 20.31 1.30 -5.82
N ALA A 324 19.11 1.80 -5.54
CA ALA A 324 17.88 1.03 -5.73
C ALA A 324 17.69 0.59 -7.19
N ILE A 325 17.97 1.45 -8.18
CA ILE A 325 17.94 1.11 -9.61
C ILE A 325 18.91 -0.04 -9.91
N VAL A 326 20.14 0.04 -9.43
CA VAL A 326 21.14 -1.04 -9.57
C VAL A 326 20.64 -2.33 -8.92
N LEU A 327 20.03 -2.24 -7.73
CA LEU A 327 19.50 -3.39 -7.00
C LEU A 327 18.36 -4.09 -7.75
N THR A 328 17.55 -3.36 -8.53
CA THR A 328 16.55 -3.98 -9.41
C THR A 328 17.17 -4.87 -10.50
N GLY A 329 18.47 -4.73 -10.77
CA GLY A 329 19.26 -5.61 -11.61
C GLY A 329 19.29 -7.05 -11.13
N PHE A 330 19.30 -7.26 -9.81
CA PHE A 330 19.44 -8.57 -9.17
C PHE A 330 18.13 -9.33 -8.98
N ILE A 331 16.99 -8.68 -9.17
CA ILE A 331 15.69 -9.37 -9.18
C ILE A 331 15.75 -10.38 -10.34
N LYS A 332 15.50 -11.67 -10.11
CA LYS A 332 15.57 -12.73 -11.14
C LYS A 332 14.49 -12.56 -12.20
N LYS A 333 14.80 -12.74 -13.49
CA LYS A 333 13.84 -12.56 -14.61
C LYS A 333 12.72 -13.58 -14.45
N GLU A 334 11.49 -13.08 -14.35
CA GLU A 334 10.32 -13.94 -14.40
C GLU A 334 10.27 -14.61 -15.77
N THR A 335 10.48 -15.91 -15.80
CA THR A 335 9.60 -16.77 -16.58
C THR A 335 8.32 -16.85 -15.75
N ILE A 336 7.26 -16.18 -16.18
CA ILE A 336 5.92 -16.61 -15.81
C ILE A 336 5.84 -18.00 -16.44
N GLU A 337 6.22 -19.05 -15.71
CA GLU A 337 5.72 -20.37 -16.03
C GLU A 337 4.21 -20.18 -15.96
N LYS A 338 3.60 -20.12 -17.15
CA LYS A 338 2.18 -20.40 -17.29
C LYS A 338 2.02 -21.68 -16.48
N GLU A 339 1.33 -21.66 -15.35
CA GLU A 339 0.94 -22.92 -14.74
C GLU A 339 0.18 -23.67 -15.83
N PRO A 340 0.67 -24.88 -16.16
CA PRO A 340 -0.28 -25.94 -16.02
C PRO A 340 0.41 -27.08 -15.28
N LEU A 341 0.76 -26.88 -14.01
CA LEU A 341 1.09 -28.03 -13.16
C LEU A 341 -0.09 -29.01 -13.09
N ILE A 342 -1.34 -28.51 -13.16
CA ILE A 342 -2.52 -29.35 -13.29
C ILE A 342 -2.53 -30.12 -14.62
N TYR A 343 -2.23 -29.50 -15.78
CA TYR A 343 -2.23 -30.28 -17.03
C TYR A 343 -1.08 -31.27 -17.09
N LYS A 344 0.08 -30.95 -16.52
CA LYS A 344 1.23 -31.86 -16.51
C LYS A 344 0.97 -33.09 -15.64
N ILE A 345 0.29 -32.92 -14.51
CA ILE A 345 -0.13 -34.04 -13.66
C ILE A 345 -1.19 -34.89 -14.37
N ILE A 346 -2.13 -34.28 -15.11
CA ILE A 346 -3.20 -35.02 -15.81
C ILE A 346 -2.68 -35.74 -17.06
N ASP A 347 -1.70 -35.19 -17.78
CA ASP A 347 -1.12 -35.86 -18.96
C ASP A 347 -0.17 -37.02 -18.58
N ASP A 348 0.45 -36.98 -17.40
CA ASP A 348 1.37 -38.03 -16.92
C ASP A 348 0.70 -39.05 -15.97
N ALA A 349 -0.51 -38.78 -15.45
CA ALA A 349 -1.22 -39.70 -14.56
C ALA A 349 -1.89 -40.84 -15.35
N THR A 350 -1.70 -42.07 -14.86
CA THR A 350 -2.40 -43.25 -15.41
C THR A 350 -3.84 -43.30 -14.90
N GLU A 351 -4.75 -43.92 -15.67
CA GLU A 351 -6.19 -43.99 -15.37
C GLU A 351 -6.48 -44.53 -13.95
N ASP A 352 -5.63 -45.44 -13.47
CA ASP A 352 -5.66 -46.03 -12.12
C ASP A 352 -5.29 -45.04 -10.99
N GLU A 353 -4.49 -44.00 -11.27
CA GLU A 353 -4.10 -42.97 -10.29
C GLU A 353 -5.18 -41.89 -10.12
N LEU A 354 -6.06 -41.73 -11.11
CA LEU A 354 -7.18 -40.79 -11.09
C LEU A 354 -8.46 -41.40 -10.50
N GLU A 355 -8.57 -42.74 -10.46
CA GLU A 355 -9.72 -43.47 -9.92
C GLU A 355 -10.12 -43.10 -8.47
N PRO A 356 -9.19 -42.87 -7.53
CA PRO A 356 -9.54 -42.47 -6.16
C PRO A 356 -10.11 -41.04 -6.06
N LEU A 357 -9.79 -40.18 -7.04
CA LEU A 357 -10.32 -38.82 -7.16
C LEU A 357 -11.69 -38.80 -7.88
N ALA A 358 -12.04 -39.88 -8.58
CA ALA A 358 -13.14 -39.98 -9.54
C ALA A 358 -14.46 -40.52 -8.96
N LYS A 359 -14.83 -40.17 -7.73
CA LYS A 359 -16.23 -40.36 -7.27
C LYS A 359 -17.20 -39.30 -7.81
N THR A 360 -16.79 -38.53 -8.80
CA THR A 360 -17.62 -37.62 -9.60
C THR A 360 -17.40 -37.97 -11.07
N THR A 361 -18.50 -38.30 -11.76
CA THR A 361 -18.52 -38.75 -13.15
C THR A 361 -17.88 -37.71 -14.07
N PHE A 362 -16.64 -37.95 -14.52
CA PHE A 362 -15.99 -37.07 -15.49
C PHE A 362 -16.53 -37.34 -16.90
N LYS A 363 -17.08 -36.32 -17.56
CA LYS A 363 -17.36 -36.40 -19.01
C LYS A 363 -16.13 -35.92 -19.78
N TYR A 364 -15.54 -36.83 -20.55
CA TYR A 364 -14.43 -36.57 -21.45
C TYR A 364 -14.95 -35.99 -22.79
N GLU A 365 -14.69 -34.71 -23.06
CA GLU A 365 -14.87 -34.13 -24.39
C GLU A 365 -13.61 -33.35 -24.81
N LYS A 366 -12.87 -33.92 -25.76
CA LYS A 366 -11.64 -33.34 -26.30
C LYS A 366 -11.99 -32.35 -27.41
N ASN A 367 -11.98 -31.05 -27.10
CA ASN A 367 -12.06 -29.99 -28.11
C ASN A 367 -11.11 -28.83 -27.77
N ASN A 368 -10.16 -28.55 -28.68
CA ASN A 368 -9.30 -27.36 -28.68
C ASN A 368 -8.61 -26.97 -27.36
N GLY A 369 -8.05 -27.95 -26.62
CA GLY A 369 -7.07 -27.67 -25.56
C GLY A 369 -7.61 -27.10 -24.25
N TYR A 370 -8.92 -27.14 -24.01
CA TYR A 370 -9.53 -26.77 -22.72
C TYR A 370 -10.17 -28.00 -22.06
N VAL A 371 -9.96 -28.13 -20.75
CA VAL A 371 -10.64 -29.14 -19.92
C VAL A 371 -11.73 -28.43 -19.11
N LYS A 372 -12.99 -28.80 -19.32
CA LYS A 372 -14.13 -28.29 -18.55
C LYS A 372 -14.48 -29.30 -17.45
N LEU A 373 -14.19 -28.97 -16.20
CA LEU A 373 -14.58 -29.77 -15.03
C LEU A 373 -15.92 -29.23 -14.51
N GLU A 374 -17.00 -29.99 -14.68
CA GLU A 374 -18.28 -29.76 -13.98
C GLU A 374 -18.29 -30.61 -12.72
N ILE A 375 -18.29 -29.94 -11.56
CA ILE A 375 -18.45 -30.58 -10.24
C ILE A 375 -19.94 -30.54 -9.92
N ASP A 376 -20.54 -31.70 -9.64
CA ASP A 376 -21.94 -31.80 -9.21
C ASP A 376 -22.08 -31.32 -7.76
N ASP A 377 -23.07 -30.49 -7.48
CA ASP A 377 -23.24 -29.68 -6.24
C ASP A 377 -23.62 -30.51 -4.99
N ASN A 378 -23.51 -31.83 -5.01
CA ASN A 378 -23.85 -32.74 -3.90
C ASN A 378 -22.60 -33.26 -3.17
N TYR A 379 -21.71 -32.36 -2.71
CA TYR A 379 -20.51 -32.75 -1.96
C TYR A 379 -20.61 -32.45 -0.46
N ASP A 380 -20.47 -33.52 0.32
CA ASP A 380 -20.57 -33.59 1.78
C ASP A 380 -19.38 -32.91 2.49
N SER A 381 -19.65 -32.26 3.62
CA SER A 381 -18.79 -31.27 4.28
C SER A 381 -17.64 -31.82 5.14
N ASP A 382 -17.43 -33.15 5.18
CA ASP A 382 -16.55 -33.80 6.17
C ASP A 382 -15.13 -34.16 5.68
N CYS A 383 -14.75 -33.90 4.43
CA CYS A 383 -13.43 -34.27 3.89
C CYS A 383 -12.29 -33.25 4.14
N LYS A 384 -12.32 -32.49 5.25
CA LYS A 384 -11.27 -31.52 5.59
C LYS A 384 -10.00 -32.10 6.25
N GLU A 385 -9.94 -33.41 6.51
CA GLU A 385 -8.85 -34.03 7.28
C GLU A 385 -8.13 -35.20 6.59
N ARG A 386 -7.84 -35.12 5.29
CA ARG A 386 -6.85 -36.03 4.69
C ARG A 386 -5.72 -35.29 4.01
N SER A 387 -4.71 -34.98 4.81
CA SER A 387 -3.34 -34.78 4.35
C SER A 387 -2.87 -36.03 3.60
N PHE A 388 -2.50 -35.88 2.33
CA PHE A 388 -1.81 -36.92 1.58
C PHE A 388 -0.33 -36.53 1.41
N LYS A 389 0.54 -37.52 1.62
CA LYS A 389 2.00 -37.43 1.64
C LYS A 389 2.60 -37.22 0.27
#